data_AF-A0A5U4CU81-F1
#
_entry.id   AF-A0A5U4CU81-F1
#
_cell.length_a   1.000
_cell.length_b   1.000
_cell.length_c   1.000
_cell.angle_alpha   90.00
_cell.angle_beta   90.00
_cell.angle_gamma   90.00
#
_symmetry.space_group_name_H-M   'P 1'
#
loop_
_entity.id
_entity.type
_entity.pdbx_description
1 polymer ?
#
loop_
_entity_poly.entity_id
_entity_poly.type
_entity_poly.pdbx_seq_one_letter_code
_entity_poly.pdbx_strand_id
1 'polypeptide(L)'
;MASSAIQFRASCIKTLSAVEASPKRSHQHEFNGVKELQSLFGTQRVKSSATFHIRSQDVSCEGTLTWYDAREAHETRSEFRLYFNDNAVMQRAEEGDNIVIGFDKNNKIHVILIKAGTTNHLGNISAWKAE
;
A
#
# COMPACT_ATOMS: atom_id res chain seq x y z
N MET A 1 -13.05 -21.31 4.32
CA MET A 1 -13.91 -20.18 3.92
C MET A 1 -13.33 -19.60 2.66
N ALA A 2 -14.11 -19.51 1.57
CA ALA A 2 -13.61 -18.95 0.32
C ALA A 2 -13.40 -17.44 0.51
N SER A 3 -12.13 -17.00 0.50
CA SER A 3 -11.82 -15.58 0.38
C SER A 3 -12.40 -15.12 -0.96
N SER A 4 -13.38 -14.21 -0.92
CA SER A 4 -13.94 -13.64 -2.15
C SER A 4 -12.81 -12.93 -2.90
N ALA A 5 -12.63 -13.27 -4.18
CA ALA A 5 -11.59 -12.65 -4.98
C ALA A 5 -11.88 -11.14 -5.12
N ILE A 6 -10.97 -10.30 -4.62
CA ILE A 6 -11.05 -8.86 -4.81
C ILE A 6 -10.77 -8.57 -6.29
N GLN A 7 -11.73 -7.93 -6.95
CA GLN A 7 -11.57 -7.46 -8.32
C GLN A 7 -11.22 -5.97 -8.28
N PHE A 8 -9.97 -5.66 -8.57
CA PHE A 8 -9.50 -4.29 -8.72
C PHE A 8 -9.94 -3.71 -10.05
N ARG A 9 -10.40 -2.46 -10.04
CA ARG A 9 -10.53 -1.65 -11.26
C ARG A 9 -9.18 -1.03 -11.66
N ALA A 10 -8.31 -0.80 -10.68
CA ALA A 10 -6.95 -0.35 -10.84
C ALA A 10 -6.15 -0.68 -9.58
N SER A 11 -4.95 -1.20 -9.74
CA SER A 11 -4.05 -1.59 -8.65
C SER A 11 -2.60 -1.32 -9.03
N CYS A 12 -1.75 -1.22 -8.01
CA CYS A 12 -0.31 -1.30 -8.19
C CYS A 12 0.30 -2.17 -7.10
N ILE A 13 1.42 -2.78 -7.44
CA ILE A 13 2.18 -3.66 -6.56
C ILE A 13 3.64 -3.22 -6.46
N LYS A 14 4.25 -3.47 -5.30
CA LYS A 14 5.65 -3.17 -5.00
C LYS A 14 6.19 -4.18 -3.99
N THR A 15 7.52 -4.33 -3.92
CA THR A 15 8.20 -4.95 -2.78
C THR A 15 8.52 -3.92 -1.69
N LEU A 16 8.16 -4.23 -0.44
CA LEU A 16 8.43 -3.37 0.71
C LEU A 16 9.91 -3.32 1.03
N SER A 17 10.42 -2.10 1.20
CA SER A 17 11.76 -1.87 1.74
C SER A 17 11.76 -1.95 3.27
N ALA A 18 12.97 -2.06 3.87
CA ALA A 18 13.17 -2.07 5.32
C ALA A 18 12.45 -0.92 6.06
N VAL A 19 12.44 0.27 5.47
CA VAL A 19 11.91 1.50 6.08
C VAL A 19 10.39 1.58 6.04
N GLU A 20 9.74 0.78 5.18
CA GLU A 20 8.28 0.74 5.01
C GLU A 20 7.64 -0.44 5.74
N ALA A 21 8.41 -1.51 5.92
CA ALA A 21 7.91 -2.74 6.53
C ALA A 21 8.09 -2.79 8.05
N SER A 22 9.10 -2.12 8.61
CA SER A 22 9.48 -2.33 10.01
C SER A 22 9.24 -1.09 10.88
N PRO A 23 8.20 -1.08 11.73
CA PRO A 23 7.99 -0.04 12.74
C PRO A 23 9.19 0.13 13.69
N LYS A 24 9.94 -0.95 13.93
CA LYS A 24 11.14 -0.95 14.78
C LYS A 24 12.35 -0.29 14.12
N ARG A 25 12.43 -0.28 12.79
CA ARG A 25 13.50 0.40 12.04
C ARG A 25 13.11 1.79 11.59
N SER A 26 11.82 2.06 11.48
CA SER A 26 11.29 3.30 10.95
C SER A 26 9.93 3.60 11.56
N HIS A 27 9.77 4.79 12.14
CA HIS A 27 8.46 5.31 12.53
C HIS A 27 7.66 5.83 11.31
N GLN A 28 8.16 5.62 10.08
CA GLN A 28 7.46 6.06 8.88
C GLN A 28 6.35 5.07 8.56
N HIS A 29 5.12 5.51 8.75
CA HIS A 29 3.94 4.83 8.24
C HIS A 29 3.61 5.33 6.81
N GLU A 30 4.61 5.35 5.93
CA GLU A 30 4.50 5.94 4.60
C GLU A 30 5.09 5.02 3.54
N PHE A 31 4.39 4.89 2.41
CA PHE A 31 4.92 4.23 1.22
C PHE A 31 5.61 5.24 0.28
N ASN A 32 6.77 4.84 -0.23
CA ASN A 32 7.62 5.59 -1.14
C ASN A 32 7.48 5.11 -2.60
N GLY A 33 7.88 5.97 -3.54
CA GLY A 33 7.80 5.73 -4.98
C GLY A 33 6.37 5.95 -5.45
N VAL A 34 6.15 6.90 -6.36
CA VAL A 34 4.82 7.54 -6.41
C VAL A 34 4.19 7.67 -7.78
N LYS A 35 4.85 7.31 -8.88
CA LYS A 35 4.25 7.54 -10.19
C LYS A 35 2.98 6.70 -10.39
N GLU A 36 3.02 5.44 -10.00
CA GLU A 36 1.91 4.50 -10.12
C GLU A 36 0.83 4.82 -9.07
N LEU A 37 1.23 5.13 -7.83
CA LEU A 37 0.28 5.59 -6.79
C LEU A 37 -0.39 6.92 -7.17
N GLN A 38 0.34 7.86 -7.77
CA GLN A 38 -0.21 9.11 -8.31
C GLN A 38 -1.14 8.85 -9.48
N SER A 39 -0.90 7.81 -10.28
CA SER A 39 -1.83 7.39 -11.33
C SER A 39 -3.13 6.81 -10.75
N LEU A 40 -3.07 6.20 -9.55
CA LEU A 40 -4.23 5.67 -8.85
C LEU A 40 -5.03 6.75 -8.09
N PHE A 41 -4.34 7.62 -7.35
CA PHE A 41 -4.95 8.61 -6.44
C PHE A 41 -5.09 10.01 -7.05
N GLY A 42 -4.42 10.27 -8.17
CA GLY A 42 -4.30 11.60 -8.78
C GLY A 42 -3.31 12.49 -8.03
N THR A 43 -3.42 13.80 -8.25
CA THR A 43 -2.55 14.82 -7.63
C THR A 43 -3.20 15.55 -6.46
N GLN A 44 -4.49 15.30 -6.22
CA GLN A 44 -5.23 15.92 -5.13
C GLN A 44 -5.00 15.16 -3.83
N ARG A 45 -5.05 15.85 -2.70
CA ARG A 45 -5.00 15.22 -1.39
C ARG A 45 -6.22 14.32 -1.19
N VAL A 46 -5.99 13.07 -0.78
CA VAL A 46 -7.06 12.11 -0.49
C VAL A 46 -6.89 11.58 0.92
N LYS A 47 -7.97 11.60 1.72
CA LYS A 47 -8.05 10.90 2.99
C LYS A 47 -9.24 9.95 2.93
N SER A 48 -8.99 8.65 3.09
CA SER A 48 -10.03 7.63 2.92
C SER A 48 -9.81 6.43 3.84
N SER A 49 -10.88 5.69 4.13
CA SER A 49 -10.80 4.38 4.76
C SER A 49 -10.27 3.34 3.76
N ALA A 50 -9.54 2.36 4.27
CA ALA A 50 -9.04 1.23 3.49
C ALA A 50 -9.11 -0.06 4.31
N THR A 51 -9.39 -1.16 3.62
CA THR A 51 -9.35 -2.50 4.20
C THR A 51 -7.97 -3.10 3.95
N PHE A 52 -7.25 -3.40 5.01
CA PHE A 52 -5.96 -4.09 4.97
C PHE A 52 -6.17 -5.57 5.19
N HIS A 53 -5.43 -6.42 4.48
CA HIS A 53 -5.44 -7.86 4.74
C HIS A 53 -4.15 -8.55 4.31
N ILE A 54 -3.87 -9.70 4.92
CA ILE A 54 -2.75 -10.56 4.53
C ILE A 54 -3.27 -11.66 3.61
N ARG A 55 -2.68 -11.79 2.42
CA ARG A 55 -3.08 -12.81 1.45
C ARG A 55 -2.86 -14.21 2.03
N SER A 56 -3.86 -15.07 1.85
CA SER A 56 -3.85 -16.47 2.30
C SER A 56 -3.80 -16.64 3.83
N GLN A 57 -4.14 -15.59 4.60
CA GLN A 57 -4.32 -15.65 6.05
C GLN A 57 -5.67 -15.01 6.42
N ASP A 58 -6.27 -15.45 7.53
CA ASP A 58 -7.50 -14.86 8.06
C ASP A 58 -7.17 -13.66 8.98
N VAL A 59 -6.42 -12.70 8.42
CA VAL A 59 -5.99 -11.49 9.11
C VAL A 59 -6.35 -10.29 8.25
N SER A 60 -7.26 -9.46 8.75
CA SER A 60 -7.67 -8.20 8.14
C SER A 60 -7.97 -7.15 9.19
N CYS A 61 -7.91 -5.88 8.80
CA CYS A 61 -8.33 -4.76 9.63
C CYS A 61 -8.72 -3.56 8.77
N GLU A 62 -9.62 -2.75 9.29
CA GLU A 62 -9.90 -1.42 8.73
C GLU A 62 -8.82 -0.44 9.18
N GLY A 63 -8.44 0.46 8.27
CA GLY A 63 -7.48 1.52 8.51
C GLY A 63 -7.80 2.76 7.69
N THR A 64 -6.91 3.74 7.77
CA THR A 64 -7.03 4.99 7.01
C THR A 64 -5.77 5.22 6.20
N LEU A 65 -5.96 5.74 5.00
CA LEU A 65 -4.90 6.17 4.11
C LEU A 65 -5.01 7.68 3.89
N THR A 66 -3.86 8.35 3.84
CA THR A 66 -3.75 9.75 3.43
C THR A 66 -2.74 9.88 2.32
N TRP A 67 -3.21 10.17 1.11
CA TRP A 67 -2.38 10.57 -0.02
C TRP A 67 -2.25 12.09 -0.03
N TYR A 68 -1.03 12.60 -0.09
CA TYR A 68 -0.74 14.03 -0.06
C TYR A 68 0.59 14.34 -0.73
N ASP A 69 0.79 15.60 -1.13
CA ASP A 69 2.12 16.08 -1.52
C ASP A 69 2.82 16.63 -0.27
N ALA A 70 3.90 15.97 0.17
CA ALA A 70 4.68 16.37 1.34
C ALA A 70 5.39 17.73 1.13
N ARG A 71 5.38 18.24 -0.10
CA ARG A 71 5.89 19.55 -0.49
C ARG A 71 4.78 20.46 -1.02
N GLU A 72 3.54 20.31 -0.56
CA GLU A 72 2.39 21.18 -0.92
C GLU A 72 2.71 22.70 -0.84
N ALA A 73 3.59 23.12 0.08
CA ALA A 73 3.99 24.52 0.25
C ALA A 73 5.19 24.96 -0.63
N HIS A 74 5.79 24.05 -1.40
CA HIS A 74 6.97 24.32 -2.22
C HIS A 74 6.56 24.60 -3.68
N GLU A 75 7.00 25.74 -4.22
CA GLU A 75 6.47 26.26 -5.49
C GLU A 75 6.71 25.37 -6.73
N THR A 76 7.80 24.60 -6.74
CA THR A 76 8.26 23.86 -7.94
C THR A 76 8.52 22.37 -7.75
N ARG A 77 8.47 21.87 -6.51
CA ARG A 77 8.83 20.48 -6.20
C ARG A 77 7.65 19.77 -5.55
N SER A 78 7.25 18.66 -6.14
CA SER A 78 6.29 17.74 -5.53
C SER A 78 6.98 16.49 -5.01
N GLU A 79 6.49 16.01 -3.87
CA GLU A 79 6.90 14.75 -3.27
C GLU A 79 5.68 14.08 -2.68
N PHE A 80 4.96 13.34 -3.52
CA PHE A 80 3.79 12.61 -3.07
C PHE A 80 4.18 11.50 -2.09
N ARG A 81 3.30 11.25 -1.12
CA ARG A 81 3.45 10.18 -0.14
C ARG A 81 2.08 9.59 0.21
N LEU A 82 2.07 8.29 0.46
CA LEU A 82 0.88 7.59 0.94
C LEU A 82 1.09 7.17 2.39
N TYR A 83 0.49 7.91 3.31
CA TYR A 83 0.50 7.62 4.73
C TYR A 83 -0.59 6.61 5.08
N PHE A 84 -0.31 5.71 6.02
CA PHE A 84 -1.27 4.80 6.63
C PHE A 84 -1.23 4.90 8.16
N ASN A 85 -2.30 4.55 8.87
CA ASN A 85 -2.25 4.43 10.32
C ASN A 85 -1.68 3.07 10.75
N ASP A 86 -1.13 3.00 11.97
CA ASP A 86 -0.71 1.72 12.55
C ASP A 86 -1.88 0.73 12.58
N ASN A 87 -1.60 -0.51 12.16
CA ASN A 87 -2.63 -1.53 12.02
C ASN A 87 -2.04 -2.95 12.06
N ALA A 88 -2.90 -3.92 12.39
CA ALA A 88 -2.50 -5.31 12.61
C ALA A 88 -1.83 -5.98 11.40
N VAL A 89 -2.18 -5.57 10.17
CA VAL A 89 -1.59 -6.12 8.95
C VAL A 89 -0.18 -5.57 8.75
N MET A 90 0.00 -4.26 8.85
CA MET A 90 1.32 -3.62 8.67
C MET A 90 2.29 -3.95 9.82
N GLN A 91 1.80 -4.25 11.03
CA GLN A 91 2.64 -4.78 12.11
C GLN A 91 3.27 -6.16 11.80
N ARG A 92 2.77 -6.88 10.79
CA ARG A 92 3.28 -8.19 10.33
C ARG A 92 4.04 -8.09 9.00
N ALA A 93 4.16 -6.88 8.45
CA ALA A 93 4.94 -6.63 7.26
C ALA A 93 6.44 -6.81 7.57
N GLU A 94 7.15 -7.38 6.61
CA GLU A 94 8.59 -7.55 6.65
C GLU A 94 9.21 -7.06 5.34
N GLU A 95 10.48 -6.68 5.41
CA GLU A 95 11.25 -6.33 4.23
C GLU A 95 11.22 -7.50 3.23
N GLY A 96 10.97 -7.19 1.95
CA GLY A 96 10.87 -8.21 0.90
C GLY A 96 9.47 -8.75 0.66
N ASP A 97 8.49 -8.46 1.53
CA ASP A 97 7.07 -8.74 1.24
C ASP A 97 6.61 -7.91 0.02
N ASN A 98 5.60 -8.40 -0.71
CA ASN A 98 4.91 -7.56 -1.68
C ASN A 98 3.70 -6.89 -1.04
N ILE A 99 3.38 -5.68 -1.50
CA ILE A 99 2.20 -4.93 -1.10
C ILE A 99 1.44 -4.54 -2.36
N VAL A 100 0.14 -4.84 -2.41
CA VAL A 100 -0.78 -4.39 -3.46
C VAL A 100 -1.68 -3.32 -2.89
N ILE A 101 -1.85 -2.21 -3.61
CA ILE A 101 -2.79 -1.15 -3.25
C ILE A 101 -3.68 -0.89 -4.47
N GLY A 102 -4.99 -0.87 -4.28
CA GLY A 102 -5.91 -0.66 -5.39
C GLY A 102 -7.33 -0.32 -4.97
N PHE A 103 -8.10 0.12 -5.95
CA PHE A 103 -9.53 0.37 -5.80
C PHE A 103 -10.31 -0.81 -6.35
N ASP A 104 -11.28 -1.32 -5.59
CA ASP A 104 -12.25 -2.26 -6.13
C ASP A 104 -13.27 -1.57 -7.06
N LYS A 105 -14.18 -2.37 -7.63
CA LYS A 105 -15.26 -1.89 -8.51
C LYS A 105 -16.24 -0.93 -7.81
N ASN A 106 -16.28 -0.92 -6.48
CA ASN A 106 -17.13 -0.06 -5.66
C ASN A 106 -16.36 1.15 -5.10
N ASN A 107 -15.16 1.44 -5.61
CA ASN A 107 -14.26 2.49 -5.15
C ASN A 107 -13.77 2.36 -3.70
N LYS A 108 -13.81 1.16 -3.11
CA LYS A 108 -13.15 0.91 -1.82
C LYS A 108 -11.67 0.62 -2.05
N ILE A 109 -10.83 1.16 -1.17
CA ILE A 109 -9.38 0.92 -1.23
C ILE A 109 -9.08 -0.36 -0.46
N HIS A 110 -8.30 -1.24 -1.08
CA HIS A 110 -7.75 -2.42 -0.43
C HIS A 110 -6.23 -2.36 -0.44
N VAL A 111 -5.63 -2.81 0.66
CA VAL A 111 -4.18 -2.96 0.82
C VAL A 111 -3.90 -4.43 1.15
N ILE A 112 -3.21 -5.13 0.25
CA ILE A 112 -2.95 -6.57 0.34
C ILE A 112 -1.48 -6.80 0.62
N LEU A 113 -1.17 -7.31 1.81
CA LEU A 113 0.18 -7.78 2.13
C LEU A 113 0.35 -9.22 1.64
N ILE A 114 1.40 -9.48 0.86
CA ILE A 114 1.76 -10.80 0.36
C ILE A 114 3.13 -11.15 0.93
N LYS A 115 3.14 -12.13 1.84
CA LYS A 115 4.35 -12.54 2.55
C LYS A 115 5.38 -13.16 1.60
N ALA A 116 6.64 -12.77 1.74
CA ALA A 116 7.76 -13.37 1.03
C ALA A 116 7.80 -14.89 1.24
N GLY A 117 8.20 -15.63 0.20
CA GLY A 117 8.28 -17.10 0.25
C GLY A 117 6.93 -17.83 0.13
N THR A 118 5.81 -17.12 -0.02
CA THR A 118 4.52 -17.74 -0.34
C THR A 118 4.33 -17.90 -1.86
N THR A 119 3.46 -18.82 -2.28
CA THR A 119 3.17 -19.08 -3.70
C THR A 119 2.67 -17.86 -4.48
N ASN A 120 2.09 -16.87 -3.78
CA ASN A 120 1.55 -15.65 -4.39
C ASN A 120 2.55 -14.48 -4.44
N HIS A 121 3.74 -14.64 -3.85
CA HIS A 121 4.80 -13.64 -3.90
C HIS A 121 5.39 -13.57 -5.31
N LEU A 122 5.52 -12.36 -5.86
CA LEU A 122 5.96 -12.13 -7.24
C LEU A 122 7.46 -11.80 -7.35
N GLY A 123 8.24 -12.09 -6.30
CA GLY A 123 9.66 -11.75 -6.24
C GLY A 123 9.89 -10.27 -5.91
N ASN A 124 11.07 -9.77 -6.29
CA ASN A 124 11.49 -8.39 -6.02
C ASN A 124 11.00 -7.43 -7.12
N ILE A 125 10.13 -6.50 -6.74
CA ILE A 125 9.55 -5.44 -7.55
C ILE A 125 10.06 -4.11 -6.97
N SER A 126 11.20 -3.64 -7.49
CA SER A 126 11.98 -2.53 -6.95
C SER A 126 11.32 -1.15 -7.07
N ALA A 127 10.31 -1.02 -7.91
CA ALA A 127 9.47 0.17 -8.06
C ALA A 127 8.00 -0.26 -8.15
N TRP A 128 7.07 0.65 -7.89
CA TRP A 128 5.66 0.32 -8.11
C TRP A 128 5.41 -0.06 -9.56
N LYS A 129 4.55 -1.05 -9.74
CA LYS A 129 4.12 -1.52 -11.06
C LYS A 129 2.60 -1.60 -11.06
N ALA A 130 1.97 -1.13 -12.13
CA ALA A 130 0.54 -1.37 -12.32
C ALA A 130 0.26 -2.88 -12.41
N GLU A 131 -0.79 -3.31 -11.72
CA GLU A 131 -1.32 -4.68 -11.72
C GLU A 131 -2.72 -4.69 -12.34
#